data_AF-A0A379JS50-F1
#
_entry.id   AF-A0A379JS50-F1
#
_cell.length_a   1.000
_cell.length_b   1.000
_cell.length_c   1.000
_cell.angle_alpha   90.00
_cell.angle_beta   90.00
_cell.angle_gamma   90.00
#
_symmetry.space_group_name_H-M   'P 1'
#
loop_
_entity.id
_entity.type
_entity.pdbx_description
1 polymer ?
#
loop_
_entity_poly.entity_id
_entity_poly.type
_entity_poly.pdbx_seq_one_letter_code
_entity_poly.pdbx_strand_id
1 'polypeptide(L)'
;MNIEQIVDFAQAGTAAEHYRPAPEKVLKGDPEQSVRNHYSSPCGQFSSGIWEGAVGQWTVHYTEHEYCEILQGVSVLRDADGNAKTVRAGDRFVIPAGFSGTWEVLEACRKVYVIFEPK
;
A
#
# COMPACT_ATOMS: atom_id res chain seq x y z
N MET A 1 12.55 22.48 -10.91
CA MET A 1 12.48 21.07 -11.34
C MET A 1 12.84 20.98 -12.80
N ASN A 2 13.46 19.89 -13.27
CA ASN A 2 13.78 19.65 -14.69
C ASN A 2 13.39 18.21 -15.11
N ILE A 3 13.55 17.89 -16.40
CA ILE A 3 13.14 16.60 -16.97
C ILE A 3 13.86 15.40 -16.35
N GLU A 4 15.13 15.57 -15.95
CA GLU A 4 15.95 14.52 -15.30
C GLU A 4 15.44 14.14 -13.90
N GLN A 5 14.53 14.93 -13.33
CA GLN A 5 13.91 14.66 -12.02
C GLN A 5 12.57 13.93 -12.13
N ILE A 6 12.08 13.62 -13.34
CA ILE A 6 10.91 12.78 -13.52
C ILE A 6 11.28 11.33 -13.16
N VAL A 7 10.48 10.72 -12.30
CA VAL A 7 10.68 9.33 -11.87
C VAL A 7 9.81 8.41 -12.72
N ASP A 8 10.44 7.65 -13.61
CA ASP A 8 9.79 6.55 -14.35
C ASP A 8 9.81 5.28 -13.50
N PHE A 9 8.63 4.83 -13.07
CA PHE A 9 8.48 3.64 -12.23
C PHE A 9 8.94 2.35 -12.93
N ALA A 10 8.90 2.30 -14.26
CA ALA A 10 9.38 1.13 -15.01
C ALA A 10 10.92 1.01 -15.00
N GLN A 11 11.62 2.12 -14.76
CA GLN A 11 13.08 2.20 -14.77
C GLN A 11 13.66 2.46 -13.38
N ALA A 12 12.81 2.73 -12.38
CA ALA A 12 13.24 3.09 -11.04
C ALA A 12 13.96 1.93 -10.34
N GLY A 13 15.25 2.10 -10.08
CA GLY A 13 16.12 1.15 -9.39
C GLY A 13 16.09 1.23 -7.87
N THR A 14 15.03 1.80 -7.27
CA THR A 14 14.92 1.94 -5.81
C THR A 14 14.93 0.56 -5.16
N ALA A 15 15.80 0.38 -4.17
CA ALA A 15 15.86 -0.85 -3.40
C ALA A 15 14.55 -1.11 -2.65
N ALA A 16 14.20 -2.40 -2.49
CA ALA A 16 13.05 -2.79 -1.69
C ALA A 16 13.43 -2.80 -0.21
N GLU A 17 12.62 -2.13 0.61
CA GLU A 17 12.66 -2.22 2.06
C GLU A 17 11.66 -3.29 2.49
N HIS A 18 12.11 -4.26 3.30
CA HIS A 18 11.29 -5.37 3.76
C HIS A 18 10.90 -5.19 5.22
N TYR A 19 9.63 -5.47 5.54
CA TYR A 19 9.12 -5.37 6.90
C TYR A 19 7.95 -6.32 7.12
N ARG A 20 7.53 -6.42 8.38
CA ARG A 20 6.32 -7.12 8.79
C ARG A 20 5.47 -6.17 9.65
N PRO A 21 4.14 -6.30 9.65
CA PRO A 21 3.31 -5.70 10.69
C PRO A 21 3.80 -6.13 12.08
N ALA A 22 3.59 -5.26 13.07
CA ALA A 22 3.85 -5.63 14.46
C ALA A 22 3.05 -6.89 14.83
N PRO A 23 3.61 -7.85 15.58
CA PRO A 23 2.97 -9.16 15.83
C PRO A 23 1.54 -9.05 16.36
N GLU A 24 1.26 -8.07 17.22
CA GLU A 24 -0.05 -7.83 17.81
C GLU A 24 -1.11 -7.34 16.81
N LYS A 25 -0.70 -6.84 15.64
CA LYS A 25 -1.60 -6.44 14.55
C LYS A 25 -1.92 -7.60 13.61
N VAL A 26 -1.15 -8.69 13.63
CA VAL A 26 -1.33 -9.82 12.73
C VAL A 26 -2.48 -10.71 13.23
N LEU A 27 -3.44 -10.96 12.35
CA LEU A 27 -4.61 -11.79 12.63
C LEU A 27 -4.47 -13.20 12.03
N LYS A 28 -3.73 -13.33 10.93
CA LYS A 28 -3.58 -14.59 10.18
C LYS A 28 -2.32 -14.57 9.30
N GLY A 29 -1.63 -15.70 9.20
CA GLY A 29 -0.50 -15.90 8.28
C GLY A 29 0.81 -15.22 8.72
N ASP A 30 1.75 -15.10 7.78
CA ASP A 30 3.01 -14.33 7.93
C ASP A 30 3.04 -13.24 6.84
N PRO A 31 2.40 -12.07 7.08
CA PRO A 31 2.24 -11.02 6.08
C PRO A 31 3.53 -10.21 5.90
N GLU A 32 4.56 -10.83 5.32
CA GLU A 32 5.76 -10.14 4.86
C GLU A 32 5.42 -9.11 3.79
N GLN A 33 5.99 -7.91 3.90
CA GLN A 33 5.76 -6.80 3.00
C GLN A 33 7.08 -6.24 2.49
N SER A 34 7.02 -5.65 1.31
CA SER A 34 8.14 -4.85 0.81
C SER A 34 7.66 -3.59 0.09
N VAL A 35 8.41 -2.50 0.25
CA VAL A 35 8.14 -1.21 -0.38
C VAL A 35 9.35 -0.74 -1.16
N ARG A 36 9.12 -0.28 -2.39
CA ARG A 36 10.07 0.50 -3.19
C ARG A 36 9.52 1.92 -3.30
N ASN A 37 9.99 2.82 -2.44
CA ASN A 37 9.56 4.22 -2.42
C ASN A 37 10.29 5.04 -3.49
N HIS A 38 9.70 5.15 -4.68
CA HIS A 38 10.34 5.76 -5.84
C HIS A 38 10.44 7.28 -5.75
N TYR A 39 9.48 7.93 -5.09
CA TYR A 39 9.47 9.38 -4.94
C TYR A 39 8.88 9.80 -3.59
N SER A 40 9.49 10.81 -2.98
CA SER A 40 8.93 11.58 -1.88
C SER A 40 9.07 13.08 -2.19
N SER A 41 8.02 13.84 -1.93
CA SER A 41 8.06 15.29 -2.10
C SER A 41 8.95 15.95 -1.04
N PRO A 42 9.59 17.10 -1.33
CA PRO A 42 10.42 17.81 -0.36
C PRO A 42 9.70 18.23 0.92
N CYS A 43 8.37 18.39 0.88
CA CYS A 43 7.57 18.73 2.06
C CYS A 43 7.19 17.51 2.91
N GLY A 44 7.54 16.29 2.48
CA GLY A 44 7.27 15.04 3.20
C GLY A 44 5.81 14.59 3.17
N GLN A 45 4.92 15.31 2.49
CA GLN A 45 3.48 15.02 2.48
C GLN A 45 3.03 14.15 1.32
N PHE A 46 3.87 13.91 0.32
CA PHE A 46 3.50 13.11 -0.84
C PHE A 46 4.56 12.07 -1.10
N SER A 47 4.15 10.83 -1.28
CA SER A 47 5.04 9.74 -1.67
C SER A 47 4.37 8.82 -2.68
N SER A 48 5.16 8.14 -3.49
CA SER A 48 4.64 7.19 -4.46
C SER A 48 5.67 6.11 -4.75
N GLY A 49 5.19 4.89 -4.97
CA GLY A 49 6.06 3.75 -5.17
C GLY A 49 5.30 2.46 -5.43
N ILE A 50 6.01 1.35 -5.23
CA ILE A 50 5.46 0.00 -5.33
C ILE A 50 5.44 -0.63 -3.94
N TRP A 51 4.30 -1.23 -3.61
CA TRP A 51 4.14 -2.09 -2.44
C TRP A 51 3.87 -3.52 -2.90
N GLU A 52 4.45 -4.49 -2.20
CA GLU A 52 4.19 -5.92 -2.35
C GLU A 52 3.87 -6.54 -0.98
N GLY A 53 2.93 -7.47 -0.94
CA GLY A 53 2.54 -8.18 0.28
C GLY A 53 2.31 -9.66 0.05
N ALA A 54 2.85 -10.48 0.95
CA ALA A 54 2.60 -11.91 1.05
C ALA A 54 1.22 -12.19 1.69
N VAL A 55 0.77 -13.45 1.58
CA VAL A 55 -0.53 -13.90 2.10
C VAL A 55 -0.58 -13.75 3.63
N GLY A 56 -1.62 -13.08 4.10
CA GLY A 56 -1.86 -12.86 5.53
C GLY A 56 -2.90 -11.77 5.77
N GLN A 57 -3.26 -11.57 7.03
CA GLN A 57 -4.23 -10.56 7.45
C GLN A 57 -3.72 -9.79 8.66
N TRP A 58 -3.85 -8.47 8.63
CA TRP A 58 -3.46 -7.61 9.74
C TRP A 58 -4.39 -6.39 9.88
N THR A 59 -4.34 -5.74 11.05
CA THR A 59 -5.07 -4.49 11.31
C THR A 59 -4.34 -3.30 10.69
N VAL A 60 -5.11 -2.36 10.15
CA VAL A 60 -4.62 -1.14 9.49
C VAL A 60 -5.32 0.08 10.06
N HIS A 61 -4.60 1.20 10.11
CA HIS A 61 -5.09 2.51 10.47
C HIS A 61 -4.39 3.53 9.58
N TYR A 62 -5.16 4.18 8.70
CA TYR A 62 -4.67 5.12 7.71
C TYR A 62 -4.77 6.54 8.26
N THR A 63 -3.63 7.19 8.44
CA THR A 63 -3.56 8.64 8.72
C THR A 63 -3.57 9.45 7.42
N GLU A 64 -3.12 8.81 6.35
CA GLU A 64 -2.94 9.33 5.02
C GLU A 64 -4.12 9.01 4.07
N HIS A 65 -4.20 9.76 2.98
CA HIS A 65 -4.96 9.35 1.81
C HIS A 65 -4.06 8.52 0.89
N GLU A 66 -4.46 7.30 0.57
CA GLU A 66 -3.68 6.41 -0.30
C GLU A 66 -4.49 6.05 -1.57
N TYR A 67 -4.04 6.52 -2.73
CA TYR A 67 -4.44 5.92 -4.00
C TYR A 67 -3.69 4.61 -4.21
N CYS A 68 -4.43 3.58 -4.62
CA CYS A 68 -3.94 2.25 -4.92
C CYS A 68 -4.32 1.85 -6.35
N GLU A 69 -3.37 1.26 -7.07
CA GLU A 69 -3.64 0.49 -8.30
C GLU A 69 -3.06 -0.91 -8.16
N ILE A 70 -3.93 -1.92 -8.15
CA ILE A 70 -3.49 -3.32 -8.02
C ILE A 70 -2.93 -3.79 -9.37
N LEU A 71 -1.66 -4.21 -9.36
CA LEU A 71 -0.96 -4.75 -10.53
C LEU A 71 -1.04 -6.28 -10.59
N GLN A 72 -1.15 -6.94 -9.43
CA GLN A 72 -1.17 -8.39 -9.30
C GLN A 72 -1.86 -8.80 -7.99
N GLY A 73 -2.47 -9.98 -7.99
CA GLY A 73 -2.99 -10.64 -6.80
C GLY A 73 -4.39 -10.16 -6.40
N VAL A 74 -4.78 -10.56 -5.20
CA VAL A 74 -6.12 -10.31 -4.63
C VAL A 74 -5.98 -9.96 -3.16
N SER A 75 -6.66 -8.90 -2.74
CA SER A 75 -6.76 -8.50 -1.34
C SER A 75 -8.19 -8.11 -0.96
N VAL A 76 -8.49 -8.13 0.32
CA VAL A 76 -9.78 -7.72 0.88
C VAL A 76 -9.54 -6.71 2.00
N LEU A 77 -10.13 -5.52 1.86
CA LEU A 77 -10.23 -4.56 2.94
C LEU A 77 -11.56 -4.77 3.68
N ARG A 78 -11.53 -4.75 5.01
CA ARG A 78 -12.73 -4.88 5.85
C ARG A 78 -12.77 -3.78 6.89
N ASP A 79 -13.94 -3.16 7.09
CA ASP A 79 -14.17 -2.21 8.17
C ASP A 79 -14.73 -2.90 9.43
N ALA A 80 -14.99 -2.12 10.48
CA ALA A 80 -15.56 -2.61 11.72
C ALA A 80 -17.09 -2.87 11.64
N ASP A 81 -17.77 -2.30 10.65
CA ASP A 81 -19.22 -2.42 10.44
C ASP A 81 -19.60 -3.71 9.71
N GLY A 82 -18.61 -4.54 9.37
CA GLY A 82 -18.78 -5.81 8.68
C GLY A 82 -18.80 -5.70 7.15
N ASN A 83 -18.52 -4.52 6.60
CA ASN A 83 -18.39 -4.36 5.16
C ASN A 83 -17.02 -4.88 4.68
N ALA A 84 -16.98 -5.30 3.42
CA ALA A 84 -15.77 -5.76 2.78
C ALA A 84 -15.67 -5.30 1.32
N LYS A 85 -14.46 -4.96 0.89
CA LYS A 85 -14.13 -4.65 -0.49
C LYS A 85 -12.99 -5.54 -0.97
N THR A 86 -13.29 -6.40 -1.94
CA THR A 86 -12.26 -7.18 -2.64
C THR A 86 -11.66 -6.34 -3.76
N VAL A 87 -10.33 -6.30 -3.82
CA VAL A 87 -9.55 -5.60 -4.83
C VAL A 87 -8.59 -6.59 -5.52
N ARG A 88 -8.47 -6.48 -6.83
CA ARG A 88 -7.67 -7.38 -7.68
C ARG A 88 -7.01 -6.62 -8.82
N ALA A 89 -6.12 -7.28 -9.57
CA ALA A 89 -5.40 -6.67 -10.69
C ALA A 89 -6.33 -5.86 -11.62
N GLY A 90 -5.95 -4.60 -11.87
CA GLY A 90 -6.72 -3.63 -12.64
C GLY A 90 -7.62 -2.70 -11.82
N ASP A 91 -7.92 -3.03 -10.56
CA ASP A 91 -8.70 -2.16 -9.68
C ASP A 91 -7.89 -0.94 -9.23
N ARG A 92 -8.53 0.24 -9.28
CA ARG A 92 -7.96 1.53 -8.88
C ARG A 92 -8.90 2.21 -7.90
N PHE A 93 -8.38 2.63 -6.75
CA PHE A 93 -9.21 3.16 -5.68
C PHE A 93 -8.40 4.05 -4.74
N VAL A 94 -9.11 4.81 -3.91
CA VAL A 94 -8.51 5.61 -2.84
C VAL A 94 -9.01 5.08 -1.50
N ILE A 95 -8.09 4.94 -0.55
CA ILE A 95 -8.38 4.76 0.86
C ILE A 95 -8.30 6.14 1.50
N PRO A 96 -9.41 6.68 2.02
CA PRO A 96 -9.38 7.97 2.67
C PRO A 96 -8.71 7.88 4.06
N ALA A 97 -8.02 8.96 4.43
CA ALA A 97 -7.52 9.16 5.79
C ALA A 97 -8.64 8.93 6.82
N GLY A 98 -8.31 8.28 7.92
CA GLY A 98 -9.22 7.86 8.96
C GLY A 98 -9.77 6.44 8.78
N PHE A 99 -9.57 5.78 7.63
CA PHE A 99 -9.95 4.38 7.48
C PHE A 99 -9.23 3.50 8.50
N SER A 100 -10.02 2.71 9.23
CA SER A 100 -9.53 1.73 10.21
C SER A 100 -10.22 0.40 9.98
N GLY A 101 -9.46 -0.68 10.00
CA GLY A 101 -9.99 -1.98 9.65
C GLY A 101 -8.91 -3.05 9.51
N THR A 102 -9.10 -3.97 8.57
CA THR A 102 -8.10 -4.99 8.24
C THR A 102 -7.78 -5.00 6.76
N TRP A 103 -6.55 -5.36 6.45
CA TRP A 103 -6.11 -5.72 5.11
C TRP A 103 -5.78 -7.21 5.10
N GLU A 104 -6.45 -7.97 4.23
CA GLU A 104 -6.19 -9.40 4.02
C GLU A 104 -5.66 -9.60 2.59
N VAL A 105 -4.44 -10.11 2.45
CA VAL A 105 -3.89 -10.58 1.18
C VAL A 105 -4.25 -12.05 1.01
N LEU A 106 -5.06 -12.36 -0.01
CA LEU A 106 -5.48 -13.73 -0.33
C LEU A 106 -4.54 -14.41 -1.32
N GLU A 107 -3.99 -13.62 -2.25
CA GLU A 107 -2.98 -14.02 -3.23
C GLU A 107 -1.91 -12.93 -3.24
N ALA A 108 -0.62 -13.32 -3.32
CA ALA A 108 0.50 -12.39 -3.28
C ALA A 108 0.24 -11.15 -4.15
N CYS A 109 0.23 -10.00 -3.49
CA CYS A 109 -0.34 -8.77 -4.03
C CYS A 109 0.78 -7.77 -4.34
N ARG A 110 0.68 -7.09 -5.48
CA ARG A 110 1.55 -5.97 -5.84
C ARG A 110 0.68 -4.79 -6.26
N LYS A 111 0.95 -3.61 -5.72
CA LYS A 111 0.24 -2.37 -6.06
C LYS A 111 1.19 -1.19 -6.28
N VAL A 112 0.77 -0.26 -7.12
CA VAL A 112 1.24 1.14 -7.04
C VAL A 112 0.52 1.78 -5.87
N TYR A 113 1.26 2.52 -5.05
CA TYR A 113 0.67 3.44 -4.09
C TYR A 113 1.03 4.88 -4.43
N VAL A 114 0.12 5.79 -4.12
CA VAL A 114 0.36 7.24 -4.07
C VAL A 114 -0.28 7.76 -2.81
N ILE A 115 0.55 8.25 -1.90
CA ILE A 115 0.16 8.68 -0.56
C ILE A 115 0.20 10.20 -0.49
N PHE A 116 -0.83 10.78 0.12
CA PHE A 116 -0.82 12.15 0.63
C PHE A 116 -1.09 12.15 2.14
N GLU A 117 -0.11 12.60 2.92
CA GLU A 117 -0.21 12.78 4.37
C GLU A 117 -0.56 14.25 4.69
N PRO A 118 -1.79 14.53 5.17
CA PRO A 118 -2.15 15.86 5.64
C PRO A 118 -1.31 16.26 6.88
N LYS A 119 -1.19 17.57 7.11
CA LYS A 119 -0.53 18.13 8.31
C LYS A 119 -1.55 18.52 9.35
#